data_AF-A0A963ZI09-F1
#
_entry.id   AF-A0A963ZI09-F1
#
_cell.length_a   1.000
_cell.length_b   1.000
_cell.length_c   1.000
_cell.angle_alpha   90.00
_cell.angle_beta   90.00
_cell.angle_gamma   90.00
#
_symmetry.space_group_name_H-M   'P 1'
#
loop_
_entity.id
_entity.type
_entity.pdbx_description
1 polymer ?
#
loop_
_entity_poly.entity_id
_entity_poly.type
_entity_poly.pdbx_seq_one_letter_code
_entity_poly.pdbx_strand_id
1 'polypeptide(L)'
;MSQAKRVTTRTLQEMKEKGERIAALTAYDAIMGNLFDRAGIDVILVGDSVANVVQGHETTLPVTLDEIIYHTKAVTRGVERAMVVADLPFMSFQISADDAFRNAGRIMKETLAGAVKLEGGKENLESVRRMTAAGIPVMGHLGLQPQSIHLYGGYRPRGKEEEEADMIVADAMALQEAGAFCIVLEKIPADLASQVTSSLTIPTIGIGAGAGCDGQILVYADMLGLTIDFHPRFVRRYDSFAERALNAAGQYAADVKDGTFPNEDESY
;
A
#
# COMPACT_ATOMS: atom_id res chain seq x y z
N MET A 1 -28.20 12.00 -0.20
CA MET A 1 -26.94 11.66 0.50
C MET A 1 -25.87 12.56 -0.10
N SER A 2 -25.21 13.42 0.68
CA SER A 2 -24.12 14.23 0.13
C SER A 2 -23.03 13.28 -0.36
N GLN A 3 -22.68 13.38 -1.64
CA GLN A 3 -21.59 12.60 -2.24
C GLN A 3 -20.35 12.80 -1.37
N ALA A 4 -19.85 11.74 -0.74
CA ALA A 4 -18.71 11.84 0.15
C ALA A 4 -17.53 12.42 -0.64
N LYS A 5 -16.92 13.50 -0.13
CA LYS A 5 -15.87 14.20 -0.86
C LYS A 5 -14.67 13.27 -1.02
N ARG A 6 -14.20 13.08 -2.27
CA ARG A 6 -13.05 12.23 -2.59
C ARG A 6 -11.82 12.67 -1.80
N VAL A 7 -11.08 11.71 -1.25
CA VAL A 7 -9.80 11.94 -0.58
C VAL A 7 -8.77 12.36 -1.62
N THR A 8 -7.98 13.37 -1.30
CA THR A 8 -6.96 13.98 -2.16
C THR A 8 -5.68 14.21 -1.36
N THR A 9 -4.57 14.52 -2.02
CA THR A 9 -3.33 14.93 -1.35
C THR A 9 -3.56 16.07 -0.35
N ARG A 10 -4.40 17.05 -0.72
CA ARG A 10 -4.82 18.14 0.15
C ARG A 10 -5.62 17.64 1.36
N THR A 11 -6.54 16.70 1.16
CA THR A 11 -7.30 16.10 2.27
C THR A 11 -6.37 15.46 3.29
N LEU A 12 -5.37 14.69 2.83
CA LEU A 12 -4.39 14.04 3.71
C LEU A 12 -3.50 15.05 4.45
N GLN A 13 -3.11 16.14 3.78
CA GLN A 13 -2.40 17.25 4.42
C GLN A 13 -3.25 17.90 5.53
N GLU A 14 -4.53 18.20 5.24
CA GLU A 14 -5.47 18.76 6.21
C GLU A 14 -5.68 17.83 7.41
N MET A 15 -5.66 16.50 7.20
CA MET A 15 -5.73 15.52 8.29
C MET A 15 -4.51 15.61 9.21
N LYS A 16 -3.29 15.64 8.65
CA LYS A 16 -2.06 15.85 9.45
C LYS A 16 -2.11 17.14 10.26
N GLU A 17 -2.48 18.26 9.63
CA GLU A 17 -2.56 19.57 10.29
C GLU A 17 -3.54 19.60 11.47
N LYS A 18 -4.61 18.80 11.40
CA LYS A 18 -5.60 18.65 12.47
C LYS A 18 -5.26 17.55 13.49
N GLY A 19 -4.22 16.75 13.23
CA GLY A 19 -3.91 15.56 14.03
C GLY A 19 -4.91 14.41 13.83
N GLU A 20 -5.68 14.42 12.75
CA GLU A 20 -6.57 13.31 12.36
C GLU A 20 -5.74 12.21 11.70
N ARG A 21 -5.85 10.96 12.20
CA ARG A 21 -5.04 9.85 11.71
C ARG A 21 -5.54 9.33 10.36
N ILE A 22 -4.62 9.08 9.44
CA ILE A 22 -4.92 8.52 8.11
C ILE A 22 -4.98 7.00 8.20
N ALA A 23 -6.10 6.40 7.79
CA ALA A 23 -6.25 4.95 7.69
C ALA A 23 -6.02 4.49 6.25
N ALA A 24 -5.04 3.61 6.05
CA ALA A 24 -4.73 3.04 4.74
C ALA A 24 -4.77 1.49 4.78
N LEU A 25 -5.16 0.89 3.67
CA LEU A 25 -5.09 -0.56 3.45
C LEU A 25 -4.67 -0.86 2.01
N THR A 26 -4.08 -2.03 1.77
CA THR A 26 -3.94 -2.52 0.40
C THR A 26 -5.26 -3.06 -0.15
N ALA A 27 -5.44 -3.07 -1.47
CA ALA A 27 -6.51 -3.83 -2.14
C ALA A 27 -6.10 -4.14 -3.58
N TYR A 28 -6.65 -5.21 -4.16
CA TYR A 28 -6.28 -5.67 -5.50
C TYR A 28 -7.47 -5.99 -6.41
N ASP A 29 -8.70 -5.83 -5.93
CA ASP A 29 -9.91 -6.06 -6.71
C ASP A 29 -11.04 -5.08 -6.33
N ALA A 30 -12.10 -5.08 -7.14
CA ALA A 30 -13.24 -4.18 -6.97
C ALA A 30 -14.06 -4.48 -5.70
N ILE A 31 -14.12 -5.73 -5.24
CA ILE A 31 -14.92 -6.14 -4.10
C ILE A 31 -14.28 -5.60 -2.82
N MET A 32 -13.00 -5.89 -2.61
CA MET A 32 -12.25 -5.39 -1.46
C MET A 32 -12.14 -3.86 -1.51
N GLY A 33 -11.88 -3.28 -2.69
CA GLY A 33 -11.91 -1.83 -2.89
C GLY A 33 -13.22 -1.20 -2.43
N ASN A 34 -14.36 -1.77 -2.81
CA ASN A 34 -15.67 -1.27 -2.40
C ASN A 34 -15.94 -1.41 -0.89
N LEU A 35 -15.60 -2.56 -0.31
CA LEU A 35 -15.80 -2.79 1.13
C LEU A 35 -14.96 -1.80 1.96
N PHE A 36 -13.69 -1.60 1.59
CA PHE A 36 -12.80 -0.68 2.30
C PHE A 36 -13.18 0.78 2.09
N ASP A 37 -13.63 1.15 0.88
CA ASP A 37 -14.18 2.48 0.65
C ASP A 37 -15.38 2.73 1.57
N ARG A 38 -16.36 1.82 1.61
CA ARG A 38 -17.54 1.95 2.49
C ARG A 38 -17.20 1.93 3.98
N ALA A 39 -16.12 1.26 4.37
CA ALA A 39 -15.65 1.20 5.75
C ALA A 39 -14.93 2.49 6.21
N GLY A 40 -14.70 3.45 5.32
CA GLY A 40 -14.07 4.73 5.67
C GLY A 40 -12.56 4.75 5.53
N ILE A 41 -11.93 3.79 4.84
CA ILE A 41 -10.48 3.80 4.57
C ILE A 41 -10.11 4.97 3.66
N ASP A 42 -9.16 5.81 4.07
CA ASP A 42 -8.81 7.05 3.38
C ASP A 42 -7.96 6.81 2.13
N VAL A 43 -7.03 5.86 2.22
CA VAL A 43 -6.08 5.51 1.15
C VAL A 43 -6.14 4.01 0.88
N ILE A 44 -6.32 3.65 -0.39
CA ILE A 44 -6.24 2.27 -0.85
C ILE A 44 -5.01 2.12 -1.73
N LEU A 45 -4.06 1.30 -1.30
CA LEU A 45 -2.83 1.04 -2.03
C LEU A 45 -2.95 -0.24 -2.88
N VAL A 46 -2.81 -0.11 -4.19
CA VAL A 46 -2.53 -1.24 -5.07
C VAL A 46 -1.03 -1.45 -5.10
N GLY A 47 -0.56 -2.19 -4.09
CA GLY A 47 0.86 -2.42 -3.84
C GLY A 47 1.42 -3.62 -4.58
N ASP A 48 2.74 -3.63 -4.76
CA ASP A 48 3.48 -4.78 -5.32
C ASP A 48 3.41 -6.05 -4.44
N SER A 49 3.05 -5.89 -3.16
CA SER A 49 2.59 -6.96 -2.25
C SER A 49 1.53 -7.90 -2.84
N VAL A 50 0.83 -7.50 -3.92
CA VAL A 50 -0.03 -8.38 -4.73
C VAL A 50 0.70 -9.65 -5.19
N ALA A 51 2.01 -9.56 -5.47
CA ALA A 51 2.81 -10.71 -5.84
C ALA A 51 2.81 -11.79 -4.76
N ASN A 52 2.86 -11.40 -3.49
CA ASN A 52 2.85 -12.36 -2.39
C ASN A 52 1.43 -12.87 -2.12
N VAL A 53 0.48 -11.95 -1.90
CA VAL A 53 -0.83 -12.34 -1.32
C VAL A 53 -1.89 -12.70 -2.35
N VAL A 54 -1.65 -12.44 -3.64
CA VAL A 54 -2.56 -12.85 -4.74
C VAL A 54 -1.87 -13.82 -5.69
N GLN A 55 -0.63 -13.53 -6.10
CA GLN A 55 0.07 -14.35 -7.11
C GLN A 55 0.84 -15.54 -6.50
N GLY A 56 1.09 -15.52 -5.18
CA GLY A 56 1.79 -16.61 -4.47
C GLY A 56 3.30 -16.63 -4.70
N HIS A 57 3.89 -15.53 -5.19
CA HIS A 57 5.34 -15.39 -5.30
C HIS A 57 6.00 -15.21 -3.92
N GLU A 58 7.27 -15.62 -3.82
CA GLU A 58 8.05 -15.45 -2.58
C GLU A 58 8.45 -13.99 -2.33
N THR A 59 8.68 -13.21 -3.39
CA THR A 59 9.07 -11.79 -3.32
C THR A 59 8.18 -10.94 -4.21
N THR A 60 8.26 -9.61 -4.08
CA THR A 60 7.49 -8.68 -4.93
C THR A 60 8.14 -8.44 -6.29
N LEU A 61 9.38 -8.88 -6.50
CA LEU A 61 10.16 -8.60 -7.72
C LEU A 61 9.51 -9.08 -9.03
N PRO A 62 8.78 -10.21 -9.07
CA PRO A 62 8.18 -10.69 -10.33
C PRO A 62 7.02 -9.82 -10.84
N VAL A 63 6.39 -9.01 -9.98
CA VAL A 63 5.21 -8.26 -10.41
C VAL A 63 5.57 -7.24 -11.48
N THR A 64 4.75 -7.19 -12.51
CA THR A 64 4.95 -6.32 -13.66
C THR A 64 4.11 -5.04 -13.54
N LEU A 65 4.50 -4.03 -14.33
CA LEU A 65 3.72 -2.80 -14.44
C LEU A 65 2.29 -3.06 -14.95
N ASP A 66 2.12 -3.99 -15.90
CA ASP A 66 0.82 -4.31 -16.47
C ASP A 66 -0.12 -4.98 -15.45
N GLU A 67 0.43 -5.79 -14.55
CA GLU A 67 -0.33 -6.39 -13.44
C GLU A 67 -0.76 -5.34 -12.42
N ILE A 68 0.12 -4.39 -12.06
CA ILE A 68 -0.28 -3.26 -11.21
C ILE A 68 -1.39 -2.45 -11.88
N ILE A 69 -1.25 -2.13 -13.17
CA ILE A 69 -2.28 -1.43 -13.94
C ILE A 69 -3.60 -2.21 -13.95
N TYR A 70 -3.55 -3.54 -14.12
CA TYR A 70 -4.72 -4.41 -14.09
C TYR A 70 -5.46 -4.34 -12.74
N HIS A 71 -4.74 -4.55 -11.63
CA HIS A 71 -5.33 -4.49 -10.30
C HIS A 71 -5.81 -3.09 -9.94
N THR A 72 -5.11 -2.05 -10.39
CA THR A 72 -5.53 -0.66 -10.20
C THR A 72 -6.81 -0.33 -10.96
N LYS A 73 -6.96 -0.82 -12.20
CA LYS A 73 -8.23 -0.73 -12.95
C LYS A 73 -9.37 -1.46 -12.21
N ALA A 74 -9.10 -2.60 -11.58
CA ALA A 74 -10.11 -3.33 -10.82
C ALA A 74 -10.54 -2.56 -9.56
N VAL A 75 -9.58 -2.14 -8.73
CA VAL A 75 -9.83 -1.42 -7.47
C VAL A 75 -10.57 -0.10 -7.73
N THR A 76 -10.13 0.69 -8.70
CA THR A 76 -10.74 1.99 -8.99
C THR A 76 -12.19 1.92 -9.47
N ARG A 77 -12.68 0.76 -9.93
CA ARG A 77 -14.11 0.55 -10.25
C ARG A 77 -14.96 0.33 -9.00
N GLY A 78 -14.37 -0.09 -7.88
CA GLY A 78 -15.07 -0.32 -6.62
C GLY A 78 -15.03 0.87 -5.65
N VAL A 79 -14.16 1.85 -5.91
CA VAL A 79 -13.83 2.95 -4.97
C VAL A 79 -14.42 4.28 -5.45
N GLU A 80 -15.23 4.92 -4.61
CA GLU A 80 -15.80 6.24 -4.89
C GLU A 80 -15.05 7.37 -4.17
N ARG A 81 -14.72 7.18 -2.88
CA ARG A 81 -14.20 8.23 -2.00
C ARG A 81 -12.70 8.13 -1.72
N ALA A 82 -12.18 6.95 -1.36
CA ALA A 82 -10.78 6.77 -0.98
C ALA A 82 -9.82 7.17 -2.11
N MET A 83 -8.64 7.64 -1.74
CA MET A 83 -7.56 7.90 -2.69
C MET A 83 -6.89 6.58 -3.05
N VAL A 84 -6.99 6.16 -4.32
CA VAL A 84 -6.27 4.98 -4.80
C VAL A 84 -4.83 5.39 -5.15
N VAL A 85 -3.85 4.70 -4.59
CA VAL A 85 -2.42 4.86 -4.89
C VAL A 85 -1.94 3.55 -5.53
N ALA A 86 -1.13 3.63 -6.57
CA ALA A 86 -0.59 2.45 -7.24
C ALA A 86 0.93 2.41 -7.16
N ASP A 87 1.49 1.23 -6.89
CA ASP A 87 2.94 1.07 -6.84
C ASP A 87 3.60 1.15 -8.22
N LEU A 88 4.79 1.74 -8.26
CA LEU A 88 5.73 1.48 -9.33
C LEU A 88 6.51 0.21 -8.94
N PRO A 89 6.33 -0.91 -9.67
CA PRO A 89 6.99 -2.16 -9.31
C PRO A 89 8.49 -2.13 -9.64
N PHE A 90 9.23 -3.14 -9.16
CA PHE A 90 10.67 -3.23 -9.35
C PHE A 90 11.08 -3.09 -10.84
N MET A 91 12.18 -2.36 -11.07
CA MET A 91 12.71 -1.98 -12.39
C MET A 91 11.80 -1.09 -13.26
N SER A 92 10.61 -0.68 -12.80
CA SER A 92 9.76 0.25 -13.54
C SER A 92 10.15 1.72 -13.36
N PHE A 93 11.02 2.05 -12.38
CA PHE A 93 11.42 3.43 -12.10
C PHE A 93 12.91 3.62 -11.83
N GLN A 94 13.63 2.55 -11.53
CA GLN A 94 15.05 2.58 -11.15
C GLN A 94 15.99 2.75 -12.35
N ILE A 95 15.52 2.50 -13.57
CA ILE A 95 16.36 2.57 -14.79
C ILE A 95 16.76 4.03 -15.08
N SER A 96 15.78 4.93 -15.08
CA SER A 96 15.97 6.35 -15.37
C SER A 96 14.75 7.16 -14.94
N ALA A 97 14.93 8.47 -14.73
CA ALA A 97 13.81 9.38 -14.48
C ALA A 97 12.83 9.47 -15.67
N ASP A 98 13.31 9.25 -16.90
CA ASP A 98 12.47 9.16 -18.09
C ASP A 98 11.54 7.94 -18.04
N ASP A 99 12.07 6.76 -17.69
CA ASP A 99 11.28 5.54 -17.61
C ASP A 99 10.30 5.58 -16.45
N ALA A 100 10.75 6.04 -15.27
CA ALA A 100 9.88 6.29 -14.12
C ALA A 100 8.70 7.19 -14.50
N PHE A 101 8.98 8.30 -15.17
CA PHE A 101 7.95 9.25 -15.61
C PHE A 101 6.99 8.63 -16.63
N ARG A 102 7.49 7.88 -17.62
CA ARG A 102 6.66 7.18 -18.61
C ARG A 102 5.74 6.15 -17.94
N ASN A 103 6.29 5.34 -17.05
CA ASN A 103 5.55 4.26 -16.37
C ASN A 103 4.52 4.81 -15.38
N ALA A 104 4.86 5.86 -14.62
CA ALA A 104 3.89 6.59 -13.81
C ALA A 104 2.79 7.19 -14.68
N GLY A 105 3.15 7.80 -15.82
CA GLY A 105 2.18 8.32 -16.79
C GLY A 105 1.24 7.23 -17.34
N ARG A 106 1.73 6.01 -17.57
CA ARG A 106 0.90 4.86 -17.94
C ARG A 106 -0.10 4.51 -16.84
N ILE A 107 0.35 4.37 -15.60
CA ILE A 107 -0.53 4.12 -14.45
C ILE A 107 -1.63 5.18 -14.37
N MET A 108 -1.26 6.46 -14.42
CA MET A 108 -2.23 7.56 -14.29
C MET A 108 -3.23 7.61 -15.45
N LYS A 109 -2.79 7.34 -16.69
CA LYS A 109 -3.65 7.42 -17.88
C LYS A 109 -4.52 6.20 -18.11
N GLU A 110 -4.00 5.02 -17.81
CA GLU A 110 -4.69 3.75 -18.04
C GLU A 110 -5.64 3.40 -16.89
N THR A 111 -5.47 4.02 -15.72
CA THR A 111 -6.25 3.76 -14.52
C THR A 111 -6.95 5.04 -14.05
N LEU A 112 -7.53 5.02 -12.85
CA LEU A 112 -8.04 6.21 -12.17
C LEU A 112 -7.35 6.42 -10.81
N ALA A 113 -6.10 5.94 -10.66
CA ALA A 113 -5.30 6.20 -9.47
C ALA A 113 -5.12 7.71 -9.26
N GLY A 114 -5.09 8.12 -8.00
CA GLY A 114 -4.82 9.51 -7.60
C GLY A 114 -3.33 9.81 -7.42
N ALA A 115 -2.48 8.78 -7.29
CA ALA A 115 -1.04 8.90 -7.12
C ALA A 115 -0.30 7.61 -7.46
N VAL A 116 1.03 7.72 -7.53
CA VAL A 116 1.94 6.57 -7.56
C VAL A 116 2.76 6.49 -6.25
N LYS A 117 3.21 5.29 -5.89
CA LYS A 117 4.21 5.07 -4.83
C LYS A 117 5.49 4.49 -5.42
N LEU A 118 6.66 4.90 -4.91
CA LEU A 118 7.95 4.28 -5.25
C LEU A 118 8.82 4.09 -4.01
N GLU A 119 9.71 3.11 -4.10
CA GLU A 119 10.70 2.79 -3.06
C GLU A 119 12.03 3.47 -3.34
N GLY A 120 12.61 4.08 -2.31
CA GLY A 120 13.93 4.70 -2.42
C GLY A 120 13.99 6.12 -1.91
N GLY A 121 15.21 6.57 -1.63
CA GLY A 121 15.53 7.89 -1.11
C GLY A 121 16.20 8.76 -2.16
N LYS A 122 17.38 9.29 -1.82
CA LYS A 122 18.17 10.22 -2.64
C LYS A 122 18.38 9.79 -4.10
N GLU A 123 18.45 8.50 -4.37
CA GLU A 123 18.68 7.93 -5.70
C GLU A 123 17.50 8.14 -6.66
N ASN A 124 16.28 8.39 -6.14
CA ASN A 124 15.07 8.56 -6.96
C ASN A 124 14.55 10.02 -7.01
N LEU A 125 15.27 10.99 -6.45
CA LEU A 125 14.79 12.38 -6.33
C LEU A 125 14.51 13.04 -7.69
N GLU A 126 15.29 12.73 -8.73
CA GLU A 126 15.05 13.26 -10.07
C GLU A 126 13.71 12.76 -10.63
N SER A 127 13.43 11.47 -10.48
CA SER A 127 12.15 10.85 -10.86
C SER A 127 10.98 11.52 -10.13
N VAL A 128 11.10 11.70 -8.81
CA VAL A 128 10.08 12.36 -7.98
C VAL A 128 9.82 13.79 -8.48
N ARG A 129 10.87 14.62 -8.62
CA ARG A 129 10.73 16.01 -9.10
C ARG A 129 10.07 16.09 -10.46
N ARG A 130 10.42 15.21 -11.39
CA ARG A 130 9.87 15.21 -12.74
C ARG A 130 8.39 14.83 -12.75
N MET A 131 8.01 13.80 -12.01
CA MET A 131 6.62 13.37 -11.89
C MET A 131 5.76 14.46 -11.25
N THR A 132 6.22 15.04 -10.14
CA THR A 132 5.48 16.07 -9.40
C THR A 132 5.34 17.36 -10.21
N ALA A 133 6.39 17.80 -10.92
CA ALA A 133 6.35 18.95 -11.83
C ALA A 133 5.37 18.75 -13.00
N ALA A 134 5.13 17.51 -13.42
CA ALA A 134 4.16 17.16 -14.44
C ALA A 134 2.74 16.91 -13.89
N GLY A 135 2.53 17.08 -12.58
CA GLY A 135 1.22 16.92 -11.93
C GLY A 135 0.87 15.49 -11.51
N ILE A 136 1.84 14.57 -11.46
CA ILE A 136 1.67 13.23 -10.91
C ILE A 136 2.05 13.24 -9.42
N PRO A 137 1.11 13.04 -8.48
CA PRO A 137 1.46 12.97 -7.07
C PRO A 137 2.24 11.70 -6.75
N VAL A 138 3.32 11.85 -5.97
CA VAL A 138 4.21 10.76 -5.59
C VAL A 138 4.21 10.56 -4.08
N MET A 139 3.95 9.32 -3.66
CA MET A 139 4.17 8.83 -2.30
C MET A 139 5.55 8.17 -2.25
N GLY A 140 6.43 8.63 -1.36
CA GLY A 140 7.73 7.98 -1.13
C GLY A 140 7.60 6.74 -0.24
N HIS A 141 8.62 5.89 -0.23
CA HIS A 141 8.71 4.74 0.68
C HIS A 141 10.16 4.55 1.17
N LEU A 142 10.36 4.71 2.47
CA LEU A 142 11.63 4.56 3.18
C LEU A 142 11.56 3.51 4.30
N GLY A 143 12.72 3.13 4.80
CA GLY A 143 12.88 2.05 5.77
C GLY A 143 13.14 0.73 5.05
N LEU A 144 12.42 -0.33 5.41
CA LEU A 144 12.50 -1.58 4.66
C LEU A 144 11.76 -1.45 3.33
N GLN A 145 12.50 -1.58 2.25
CA GLN A 145 12.02 -1.58 0.87
C GLN A 145 12.03 -3.02 0.32
N PRO A 146 10.87 -3.71 0.26
CA PRO A 146 10.76 -5.07 -0.27
C PRO A 146 11.39 -5.30 -1.65
N GLN A 147 11.44 -4.29 -2.52
CA GLN A 147 12.08 -4.43 -3.84
C GLN A 147 13.61 -4.56 -3.75
N SER A 148 14.20 -4.25 -2.60
CA SER A 148 15.62 -4.40 -2.30
C SER A 148 15.91 -5.67 -1.47
N ILE A 149 14.99 -6.64 -1.42
CA ILE A 149 15.07 -7.79 -0.51
C ILE A 149 16.37 -8.61 -0.66
N HIS A 150 16.85 -8.81 -1.88
CA HIS A 150 18.09 -9.56 -2.13
C HIS A 150 19.35 -8.76 -1.76
N LEU A 151 19.31 -7.42 -1.85
CA LEU A 151 20.38 -6.57 -1.33
C LEU A 151 20.41 -6.60 0.20
N TYR A 152 19.24 -6.65 0.82
CA TYR A 152 19.11 -6.63 2.28
C TYR A 152 19.30 -8.01 2.93
N GLY A 153 19.16 -9.09 2.15
CA GLY A 153 19.23 -10.47 2.64
C GLY A 153 18.06 -10.87 3.54
N GLY A 154 16.94 -10.17 3.48
CA GLY A 154 15.72 -10.48 4.24
C GLY A 154 14.95 -9.26 4.77
N TYR A 155 13.77 -9.51 5.34
CA TYR A 155 12.85 -8.49 5.84
C TYR A 155 13.22 -8.00 7.26
N ARG A 156 14.48 -7.65 7.50
CA ARG A 156 14.94 -7.19 8.83
C ARG A 156 14.57 -5.71 9.04
N PRO A 157 14.31 -5.28 10.30
CA PRO A 157 14.09 -3.86 10.58
C PRO A 157 15.29 -2.99 10.17
N ARG A 158 15.02 -1.75 9.71
CA ARG A 158 16.02 -0.78 9.23
C ARG A 158 16.15 0.42 10.18
N GLY A 159 17.25 1.15 10.10
CA GLY A 159 17.47 2.37 10.90
C GLY A 159 17.80 2.09 12.36
N LYS A 160 18.46 0.96 12.65
CA LYS A 160 18.91 0.63 14.02
C LYS A 160 20.24 1.29 14.36
N GLU A 161 21.13 1.35 13.39
CA GLU A 161 22.41 2.04 13.53
C GLU A 161 22.21 3.52 13.23
N GLU A 162 22.89 4.39 13.99
CA GLU A 162 22.73 5.85 13.93
C GLU A 162 22.94 6.40 12.50
N GLU A 163 23.96 5.92 11.80
CA GLU A 163 24.25 6.33 10.42
C GLU A 163 23.08 6.02 9.47
N GLU A 164 22.46 4.85 9.59
CA GLU A 164 21.31 4.48 8.77
C GLU A 164 20.05 5.28 9.15
N ALA A 165 19.86 5.54 10.44
CA ALA A 165 18.77 6.38 10.92
C ALA A 165 18.89 7.81 10.37
N ASP A 166 20.09 8.40 10.40
CA ASP A 166 20.38 9.72 9.84
C ASP A 166 20.14 9.76 8.33
N MET A 167 20.54 8.70 7.60
CA MET A 167 20.23 8.60 6.17
C MET A 167 18.72 8.59 5.91
N ILE A 168 17.93 7.83 6.70
CA ILE A 168 16.47 7.80 6.54
C ILE A 168 15.86 9.17 6.78
N VAL A 169 16.32 9.92 7.80
CA VAL A 169 15.85 11.30 8.05
C VAL A 169 16.21 12.21 6.88
N ALA A 170 17.45 12.15 6.39
CA ALA A 170 17.91 12.97 5.27
C ALA A 170 17.14 12.65 3.97
N ASP A 171 16.94 11.37 3.65
CA ASP A 171 16.19 10.93 2.49
C ASP A 171 14.71 11.36 2.58
N ALA A 172 14.12 11.32 3.78
CA ALA A 172 12.74 11.74 3.99
C ALA A 172 12.56 13.25 3.70
N MET A 173 13.49 14.08 4.21
CA MET A 173 13.51 15.51 3.91
C MET A 173 13.73 15.78 2.42
N ALA A 174 14.66 15.06 1.79
CA ALA A 174 14.96 15.22 0.38
C ALA A 174 13.77 14.83 -0.52
N LEU A 175 13.04 13.76 -0.19
CA LEU A 175 11.81 13.36 -0.89
C LEU A 175 10.73 14.43 -0.78
N GLN A 176 10.54 15.03 0.42
CA GLN A 176 9.62 16.14 0.60
C GLN A 176 10.02 17.34 -0.28
N GLU A 177 11.30 17.72 -0.27
CA GLU A 177 11.82 18.82 -1.12
C GLU A 177 11.67 18.53 -2.61
N ALA A 178 11.74 17.26 -3.02
CA ALA A 178 11.48 16.81 -4.38
C ALA A 178 9.98 16.86 -4.77
N GLY A 179 9.09 17.06 -3.80
CA GLY A 179 7.65 17.21 -4.01
C GLY A 179 6.81 15.97 -3.70
N ALA A 180 7.36 14.98 -3.01
CA ALA A 180 6.54 13.88 -2.48
C ALA A 180 5.44 14.46 -1.57
N PHE A 181 4.21 13.98 -1.70
CA PHE A 181 3.09 14.48 -0.88
C PHE A 181 2.89 13.67 0.41
N CYS A 182 3.51 12.51 0.51
CA CYS A 182 3.39 11.57 1.62
C CYS A 182 4.57 10.60 1.59
N ILE A 183 4.96 10.04 2.74
CA ILE A 183 6.03 9.02 2.82
C ILE A 183 5.57 7.82 3.66
N VAL A 184 5.69 6.61 3.11
CA VAL A 184 5.57 5.37 3.88
C VAL A 184 6.88 5.12 4.63
N LEU A 185 6.76 4.77 5.92
CA LEU A 185 7.87 4.35 6.76
C LEU A 185 7.64 2.90 7.18
N GLU A 186 8.45 1.98 6.64
CA GLU A 186 8.30 0.55 6.86
C GLU A 186 9.38 -0.02 7.77
N LYS A 187 8.95 -0.69 8.84
CA LYS A 187 9.79 -1.55 9.69
C LYS A 187 11.05 -0.85 10.25
N ILE A 188 10.88 0.37 10.73
CA ILE A 188 11.91 1.16 11.42
C ILE A 188 11.60 1.33 12.92
N PRO A 189 12.58 1.68 13.79
CA PRO A 189 12.30 2.02 15.19
C PRO A 189 11.24 3.10 15.34
N ALA A 190 10.38 2.95 16.36
CA ALA A 190 9.26 3.86 16.59
C ALA A 190 9.71 5.30 16.92
N ASP A 191 10.83 5.46 17.63
CA ASP A 191 11.38 6.77 17.97
C ASP A 191 11.90 7.47 16.70
N LEU A 192 12.57 6.73 15.81
CA LEU A 192 13.01 7.24 14.51
C LEU A 192 11.81 7.65 13.64
N ALA A 193 10.77 6.83 13.58
CA ALA A 193 9.55 7.18 12.83
C ALA A 193 8.89 8.46 13.36
N SER A 194 8.87 8.65 14.68
CA SER A 194 8.35 9.86 15.33
C SER A 194 9.21 11.08 15.01
N GLN A 195 10.54 10.92 15.03
CA GLN A 195 11.48 11.95 14.62
C GLN A 195 11.25 12.37 13.17
N VAL A 196 11.19 11.41 12.22
CA VAL A 196 10.92 11.70 10.80
C VAL A 196 9.55 12.37 10.62
N THR A 197 8.52 11.88 11.31
CA THR A 197 7.17 12.45 11.20
C THR A 197 7.12 13.91 11.66
N SER A 198 7.83 14.24 12.74
CA SER A 198 7.89 15.60 13.27
C SER A 198 8.78 16.55 12.47
N SER A 199 9.76 16.04 11.71
CA SER A 199 10.61 16.87 10.83
C SER A 199 9.96 17.21 9.49
N LEU A 200 8.90 16.49 9.11
CA LEU A 200 8.19 16.67 7.84
C LEU A 200 6.90 17.48 8.00
N THR A 201 6.63 18.30 7.00
CA THR A 201 5.35 19.00 6.80
C THR A 201 4.30 18.11 6.12
N ILE A 202 4.74 17.14 5.32
CA ILE A 202 3.87 16.17 4.63
C ILE A 202 3.53 14.96 5.53
N PRO A 203 2.41 14.26 5.30
CA PRO A 203 2.05 13.04 6.04
C PRO A 203 3.04 11.90 5.95
N THR A 204 3.20 11.18 7.06
CA THR A 204 3.86 9.86 7.11
C THR A 204 2.85 8.74 7.36
N ILE A 205 3.03 7.60 6.70
CA ILE A 205 2.21 6.40 6.90
C ILE A 205 3.10 5.27 7.41
N GLY A 206 2.85 4.79 8.62
CA GLY A 206 3.62 3.72 9.23
C GLY A 206 3.13 2.32 8.85
N ILE A 207 4.08 1.39 8.70
CA ILE A 207 3.82 -0.05 8.75
C ILE A 207 4.97 -0.72 9.51
N GLY A 208 4.69 -1.15 10.74
CA GLY A 208 5.75 -1.60 11.65
C GLY A 208 6.73 -0.49 12.07
N ALA A 209 6.30 0.77 12.03
CA ALA A 209 7.05 1.96 12.43
C ALA A 209 6.52 2.60 13.73
N GLY A 210 5.66 1.90 14.48
CA GLY A 210 5.02 2.44 15.68
C GLY A 210 3.91 3.46 15.40
N ALA A 211 3.35 4.04 16.47
CA ALA A 211 2.19 4.94 16.39
C ALA A 211 2.56 6.43 16.16
N GLY A 212 3.84 6.73 15.98
CA GLY A 212 4.34 8.10 15.78
C GLY A 212 3.99 8.72 14.42
N CYS A 213 3.66 7.90 13.42
CA CYS A 213 3.31 8.35 12.07
C CYS A 213 1.90 8.96 11.98
N ASP A 214 1.68 9.86 11.02
CA ASP A 214 0.39 10.53 10.79
C ASP A 214 -0.74 9.56 10.40
N GLY A 215 -0.40 8.42 9.82
CA GLY A 215 -1.32 7.33 9.54
C GLY A 215 -0.67 5.95 9.59
N GLN A 216 -1.45 4.94 9.25
CA GLN A 216 -1.01 3.54 9.27
C GLN A 216 -1.52 2.78 8.04
N ILE A 217 -0.72 1.84 7.56
CA ILE A 217 -1.11 0.90 6.50
C ILE A 217 -0.83 -0.54 6.91
N LEU A 218 -1.70 -1.45 6.45
CA LEU A 218 -1.47 -2.89 6.49
C LEU A 218 -1.81 -3.52 5.15
N VAL A 219 -1.16 -4.65 4.85
CA VAL A 219 -1.60 -5.55 3.80
C VAL A 219 -2.94 -6.16 4.23
N TYR A 220 -3.97 -6.03 3.40
CA TYR A 220 -5.33 -6.40 3.79
C TYR A 220 -5.45 -7.88 4.17
N ALA A 221 -4.72 -8.75 3.48
CA ALA A 221 -4.72 -10.18 3.73
C ALA A 221 -4.21 -10.52 5.13
N ASP A 222 -3.15 -9.85 5.58
CA ASP A 222 -2.61 -10.04 6.92
C ASP A 222 -3.57 -9.48 7.98
N MET A 223 -4.18 -8.32 7.71
CA MET A 223 -5.15 -7.67 8.59
C MET A 223 -6.41 -8.54 8.79
N LEU A 224 -6.93 -9.17 7.73
CA LEU A 224 -8.08 -10.07 7.75
C LEU A 224 -7.75 -11.50 8.19
N GLY A 225 -6.47 -11.84 8.42
CA GLY A 225 -6.06 -13.19 8.77
C GLY A 225 -6.31 -14.21 7.65
N LEU A 226 -6.06 -13.82 6.39
CA LEU A 226 -6.09 -14.70 5.21
C LEU A 226 -4.80 -15.51 5.06
N THR A 227 -3.66 -14.99 5.53
CA THR A 227 -2.36 -15.67 5.52
C THR A 227 -2.23 -16.51 6.80
N ILE A 228 -2.16 -17.84 6.70
CA ILE A 228 -2.15 -18.71 7.89
C ILE A 228 -0.76 -18.79 8.52
N ASP A 229 0.27 -18.99 7.70
CA ASP A 229 1.64 -19.29 8.16
C ASP A 229 2.50 -18.04 8.43
N PHE A 230 2.06 -16.87 7.98
CA PHE A 230 2.80 -15.61 8.10
C PHE A 230 2.20 -14.70 9.18
N HIS A 231 2.99 -14.38 10.20
CA HIS A 231 2.61 -13.50 11.31
C HIS A 231 3.73 -12.52 11.65
N PRO A 232 3.77 -11.35 10.98
CA PRO A 232 4.67 -10.30 11.39
C PRO A 232 4.23 -9.72 12.74
N ARG A 233 5.17 -9.49 13.65
CA ARG A 233 4.90 -8.91 14.98
C ARG A 233 4.13 -7.57 14.93
N PHE A 234 4.25 -6.81 13.84
CA PHE A 234 3.62 -5.50 13.68
C PHE A 234 2.18 -5.55 13.15
N VAL A 235 1.69 -6.71 12.74
CA VAL A 235 0.32 -6.86 12.24
C VAL A 235 -0.62 -7.16 13.41
N ARG A 236 -1.67 -6.34 13.56
CA ARG A 236 -2.86 -6.73 14.31
C ARG A 236 -3.83 -7.42 13.36
N ARG A 237 -4.19 -8.67 13.68
CA ARG A 237 -5.31 -9.34 13.02
C ARG A 237 -6.62 -8.79 13.58
N TYR A 238 -7.45 -8.27 12.69
CA TYR A 238 -8.81 -7.86 13.01
C TYR A 238 -9.81 -9.00 12.75
N ASP A 239 -9.35 -10.06 12.08
CA ASP A 239 -10.18 -11.20 11.74
C ASP A 239 -9.38 -12.50 11.53
N SER A 240 -10.09 -13.63 11.46
CA SER A 240 -9.59 -14.98 11.12
C SER A 240 -10.31 -15.50 9.87
N PHE A 241 -10.23 -14.76 8.76
CA PHE A 241 -11.03 -15.05 7.57
C PHE A 241 -10.67 -16.39 6.93
N ALA A 242 -9.40 -16.81 6.96
CA ALA A 242 -8.98 -18.09 6.42
C ALA A 242 -9.72 -19.28 7.06
N GLU A 243 -9.90 -19.28 8.38
CA GLU A 243 -10.63 -20.33 9.10
C GLU A 243 -12.10 -20.38 8.69
N ARG A 244 -12.74 -19.21 8.56
CA ARG A 244 -14.14 -19.15 8.11
C ARG A 244 -14.31 -19.58 6.66
N ALA A 245 -13.39 -19.19 5.79
CA ALA A 245 -13.41 -19.61 4.40
C ALA A 245 -13.24 -21.14 4.28
N LEU A 246 -12.31 -21.71 5.04
CA LEU A 246 -12.09 -23.16 5.09
C LEU A 246 -13.35 -23.89 5.59
N ASN A 247 -13.97 -23.42 6.66
CA ASN A 247 -15.18 -24.01 7.21
C ASN A 247 -16.35 -23.91 6.22
N ALA A 248 -16.56 -22.75 5.60
CA ALA A 248 -17.64 -22.55 4.63
C ALA A 248 -17.46 -23.44 3.38
N ALA A 249 -16.24 -23.52 2.85
CA ALA A 249 -15.94 -24.41 1.71
C ALA A 249 -16.09 -25.89 2.09
N GLY A 250 -15.68 -26.26 3.31
CA GLY A 250 -15.84 -27.61 3.85
C GLY A 250 -17.31 -27.99 4.00
N GLN A 251 -18.15 -27.10 4.52
CA GLN A 251 -19.59 -27.31 4.64
C GLN A 251 -20.25 -27.45 3.27
N TYR A 252 -19.97 -26.54 2.34
CA TYR A 252 -20.46 -26.65 0.96
C TYR A 252 -20.08 -27.98 0.32
N ALA A 253 -18.83 -28.42 0.49
CA ALA A 253 -18.37 -29.70 -0.04
C ALA A 253 -19.07 -30.90 0.63
N ALA A 254 -19.43 -30.81 1.91
CA ALA A 254 -20.23 -31.83 2.59
C ALA A 254 -21.66 -31.85 2.05
N ASP A 255 -22.31 -30.69 1.92
CA ASP A 255 -23.68 -30.57 1.42
C ASP A 255 -23.83 -31.13 -0.01
N VAL A 256 -22.84 -30.87 -0.88
CA VAL A 256 -22.78 -31.45 -2.23
C VAL A 256 -22.61 -32.96 -2.20
N LYS A 257 -21.75 -33.50 -1.34
CA LYS A 257 -21.46 -34.94 -1.25
C LYS A 257 -22.62 -35.72 -0.65
N ASP A 258 -23.33 -35.11 0.29
CA ASP A 258 -24.48 -35.71 0.98
C ASP A 258 -25.78 -35.51 0.18
N GLY A 259 -25.72 -34.74 -0.93
CA GLY A 259 -26.84 -34.50 -1.83
C GLY A 259 -27.90 -33.56 -1.24
N THR A 260 -27.55 -32.77 -0.23
CA THR A 260 -28.44 -31.77 0.39
C THR A 260 -28.38 -30.43 -0.33
N PHE A 261 -27.33 -30.18 -1.12
CA PHE A 261 -27.22 -29.05 -2.05
C PHE A 261 -27.02 -29.52 -3.51
N PRO A 262 -27.76 -28.94 -4.48
CA PRO A 262 -28.91 -28.06 -4.27
C PRO A 262 -30.14 -28.85 -3.79
N ASN A 263 -31.00 -28.22 -2.97
CA ASN A 263 -32.32 -28.73 -2.62
C ASN A 263 -33.42 -28.21 -3.58
N GLU A 264 -34.69 -28.53 -3.31
CA GLU A 264 -35.84 -28.11 -4.14
C GLU A 264 -35.98 -26.58 -4.27
N ASP A 265 -35.72 -25.82 -3.20
CA ASP A 265 -35.79 -24.35 -3.21
C ASP A 265 -34.62 -23.70 -3.99
N GLU A 266 -33.57 -24.48 -4.26
CA GLU A 266 -32.36 -24.07 -4.97
C GLU A 266 -32.33 -24.58 -6.42
N SER A 267 -33.45 -25.14 -6.90
CA SER A 267 -33.60 -25.78 -8.22
C SER A 267 -34.75 -25.15 -9.03
N TYR A 268 -34.65 -25.16 -10.37
CA TYR A 268 -35.66 -24.60 -11.30
C TYR A 268 -36.40 -25.68 -12.09
#